data_AF-A0A952MJN0-F1
#
_entry.id   AF-A0A952MJN0-F1
#
_cell.length_a   1.000
_cell.length_b   1.000
_cell.length_c   1.000
_cell.angle_alpha   90.00
_cell.angle_beta   90.00
_cell.angle_gamma   90.00
#
_symmetry.space_group_name_H-M   'P 1'
#
loop_
_entity.id
_entity.type
_entity.pdbx_description
1 polymer ?
#
loop_
_entity_poly.entity_id
_entity_poly.type
_entity_poly.pdbx_seq_one_letter_code
_entity_poly.pdbx_strand_id
1 'polypeptide(L)'
;MRKIFLYYIAALLLLAATPSLVFAQTDVTIGAGANNTNTANGATSDAGPVYISGSTSTFIYSKHHYVYTASELATAGVPAGVLITKIAWNKGNTAGYSSSSAAIFDIYLKNSSATGVPTPVPQSFATITTGATQVYASTSQTFPAATGWVEFNFSTPFLYTGGALEVTTNWDISAGGTTASGATGQFSWLMDGGTNVLSHAAATQSPNFTFLRTSRAQIKFTYMPASPCTVPPTAGSAVSSKINTCTGETFNLSLTGSSTGTGQTYQWQSSLTGNAPWTDISGGDVFSLNTSQTATTYYRCAVTCSGQTAYSDSVEVTTPAS
;
A
#
# COMPACT_ATOMS: atom_id res chain seq x y z
N MET A 1 53.38 -23.93 -6.03
CA MET A 1 52.40 -23.26 -6.92
C MET A 1 51.11 -24.06 -7.16
N ARG A 2 51.15 -25.39 -7.31
CA ARG A 2 49.96 -26.21 -7.63
C ARG A 2 48.89 -26.32 -6.52
N LYS A 3 49.25 -26.16 -5.23
CA LYS A 3 48.31 -26.22 -4.09
C LYS A 3 47.49 -24.95 -3.89
N ILE A 4 48.05 -23.77 -4.21
CA ILE A 4 47.35 -22.47 -4.08
C ILE A 4 46.25 -22.32 -5.13
N PHE A 5 46.45 -22.87 -6.32
CA PHE A 5 45.46 -22.83 -7.41
C PHE A 5 44.20 -23.65 -7.11
N LEU A 6 44.31 -24.75 -6.36
CA LEU A 6 43.14 -25.53 -5.92
C LEU A 6 42.29 -24.82 -4.86
N TYR A 7 42.90 -24.05 -3.95
CA TYR A 7 42.15 -23.26 -2.96
C TYR A 7 41.36 -22.11 -3.61
N TYR A 8 41.90 -21.49 -4.66
CA TYR A 8 41.18 -20.46 -5.41
C TYR A 8 39.99 -21.04 -6.21
N ILE A 9 40.12 -22.24 -6.79
CA ILE A 9 39.01 -22.90 -7.49
C ILE A 9 37.93 -23.37 -6.51
N ALA A 10 38.31 -23.89 -5.34
CA ALA A 10 37.36 -24.28 -4.30
C ALA A 10 36.64 -23.05 -3.68
N ALA A 11 37.33 -21.92 -3.52
CA ALA A 11 36.73 -20.67 -3.04
C ALA A 11 35.84 -19.99 -4.09
N LEU A 12 36.17 -20.09 -5.39
CA LEU A 12 35.31 -19.60 -6.48
C LEU A 12 34.04 -20.45 -6.64
N LEU A 13 34.12 -21.76 -6.42
CA LEU A 13 32.96 -22.68 -6.46
C LEU A 13 32.06 -22.54 -5.21
N LEU A 14 32.61 -22.16 -4.05
CA LEU A 14 31.80 -21.88 -2.85
C LEU A 14 31.05 -20.54 -2.93
N LEU A 15 31.54 -19.57 -3.71
CA LEU A 15 30.84 -18.28 -3.91
C LEU A 15 29.68 -18.36 -4.93
N ALA A 16 29.57 -19.45 -5.69
CA ALA A 16 28.58 -19.61 -6.76
C ALA A 16 27.31 -20.37 -6.34
N ALA A 17 27.20 -20.77 -5.07
CA ALA A 17 26.12 -21.64 -4.59
C ALA A 17 25.39 -21.08 -3.36
N THR A 18 25.23 -19.76 -3.25
CA THR A 18 24.11 -19.23 -2.46
C THR A 18 22.84 -19.51 -3.27
N PRO A 19 21.90 -20.36 -2.81
CA PRO A 19 20.61 -20.47 -3.46
C PRO A 19 19.92 -19.12 -3.30
N SER A 20 19.97 -18.30 -4.34
CA SER A 20 19.07 -17.16 -4.46
C SER A 20 17.67 -17.76 -4.50
N LEU A 21 16.96 -17.73 -3.38
CA LEU A 21 15.55 -18.08 -3.31
C LEU A 21 14.80 -17.06 -4.17
N VAL A 22 14.61 -17.37 -5.45
CA VAL A 22 13.77 -16.59 -6.34
C VAL A 22 12.33 -16.96 -6.01
N PHE A 23 11.67 -16.14 -5.20
CA PHE A 23 10.22 -16.25 -5.02
C PHE A 23 9.55 -15.88 -6.34
N ALA A 24 8.69 -16.76 -6.85
CA ALA A 24 7.88 -16.46 -8.03
C ALA A 24 7.00 -15.23 -7.74
N GLN A 25 7.09 -14.23 -8.60
CA GLN A 25 6.22 -13.06 -8.56
C GLN A 25 4.89 -13.38 -9.27
N THR A 26 3.80 -12.88 -8.71
CA THR A 26 2.46 -12.99 -9.29
C THR A 26 1.95 -11.59 -9.61
N ASP A 27 1.47 -11.43 -10.84
CA ASP A 27 0.80 -10.22 -11.30
C ASP A 27 -0.72 -10.40 -11.15
N VAL A 28 -1.37 -9.40 -10.55
CA VAL A 28 -2.83 -9.31 -10.45
C VAL A 28 -3.29 -7.98 -11.04
N THR A 29 -4.21 -8.05 -11.99
CA THR A 29 -4.84 -6.86 -12.60
C THR A 29 -6.15 -6.55 -11.89
N ILE A 30 -6.36 -5.28 -11.56
CA ILE A 30 -7.58 -4.77 -10.95
C ILE A 30 -8.19 -3.72 -11.89
N GLY A 31 -9.47 -3.92 -12.23
CA GLY A 31 -10.17 -3.19 -13.28
C GLY A 31 -10.05 -3.85 -14.66
N ALA A 32 -11.05 -3.65 -15.50
CA ALA A 32 -11.08 -4.10 -16.88
C ALA A 32 -10.36 -3.14 -17.83
N GLY A 33 -10.23 -1.85 -17.45
CA GLY A 33 -9.71 -0.81 -18.34
C GLY A 33 -10.62 -0.56 -19.53
N ALA A 34 -11.94 -0.63 -19.36
CA ALA A 34 -12.90 -0.60 -20.46
C ALA A 34 -12.91 0.72 -21.25
N ASN A 35 -12.42 1.81 -20.67
CA ASN A 35 -12.40 3.13 -21.29
C ASN A 35 -10.99 3.72 -21.31
N ASN A 36 -10.65 4.47 -22.37
CA ASN A 36 -9.43 5.29 -22.44
C ASN A 36 -9.71 6.78 -22.72
N THR A 37 -10.95 7.23 -22.50
CA THR A 37 -11.30 8.63 -22.82
C THR A 37 -10.36 9.57 -22.08
N ASN A 38 -9.82 10.54 -22.80
CA ASN A 38 -8.86 11.52 -22.27
C ASN A 38 -9.33 12.08 -20.92
N THR A 39 -8.43 12.06 -19.93
CA THR A 39 -8.73 12.55 -18.58
C THR A 39 -9.00 14.05 -18.65
N ALA A 40 -10.21 14.47 -18.30
CA ALA A 40 -10.57 15.89 -18.22
C ALA A 40 -10.59 16.32 -16.76
N ASN A 41 -10.07 17.51 -16.44
CA ASN A 41 -10.22 18.07 -15.11
C ASN A 41 -11.69 18.46 -14.88
N GLY A 42 -12.44 17.54 -14.25
CA GLY A 42 -13.87 17.64 -13.97
C GLY A 42 -14.34 16.38 -13.23
N ALA A 43 -15.53 16.39 -12.63
CA ALA A 43 -15.93 15.41 -11.60
C ALA A 43 -15.91 13.91 -12.02
N THR A 44 -15.71 13.55 -13.29
CA THR A 44 -15.98 12.19 -13.76
C THR A 44 -14.80 11.38 -14.32
N SER A 45 -13.76 11.97 -14.95
CA SER A 45 -12.80 11.19 -15.76
C SER A 45 -11.31 11.29 -15.42
N ASP A 46 -10.91 12.04 -14.39
CA ASP A 46 -9.51 12.07 -13.92
C ASP A 46 -9.22 10.88 -13.00
N ALA A 47 -8.90 9.75 -13.62
CA ALA A 47 -8.65 8.47 -12.96
C ALA A 47 -7.24 8.35 -12.34
N GLY A 48 -6.33 9.28 -12.63
CA GLY A 48 -4.92 9.25 -12.21
C GLY A 48 -4.10 8.12 -12.85
N PRO A 49 -2.87 7.87 -12.38
CA PRO A 49 -2.25 8.37 -11.14
C PRO A 49 -1.61 9.75 -11.25
N VAL A 50 -1.54 10.29 -12.47
CA VAL A 50 -0.97 11.59 -12.81
C VAL A 50 -1.87 12.29 -13.82
N TYR A 51 -2.11 13.59 -13.60
CA TYR A 51 -2.88 14.42 -14.52
C TYR A 51 -1.97 15.38 -15.30
N ILE A 52 -2.04 15.30 -16.63
CA ILE A 52 -1.44 16.26 -17.57
C ILE A 52 -2.44 16.50 -18.70
N SER A 53 -2.87 17.75 -18.90
CA SER A 53 -3.91 18.09 -19.89
C SER A 53 -3.39 18.30 -21.31
N GLY A 54 -2.07 18.27 -21.52
CA GLY A 54 -1.42 18.59 -22.80
C GLY A 54 0.02 19.04 -22.62
N SER A 55 0.73 19.23 -23.73
CA SER A 55 2.12 19.74 -23.75
C SER A 55 2.26 21.17 -23.20
N THR A 56 1.17 21.93 -23.15
CA THR A 56 1.10 23.27 -22.54
C THR A 56 0.23 23.29 -21.29
N SER A 57 0.03 22.13 -20.64
CA SER A 57 -0.77 22.01 -19.41
C SER A 57 -0.25 22.97 -18.33
N THR A 58 -1.11 23.82 -17.80
CA THR A 58 -0.82 24.62 -16.60
C THR A 58 -1.12 23.86 -15.31
N PHE A 59 -1.73 22.68 -15.41
CA PHE A 59 -1.90 21.76 -14.29
C PHE A 59 -0.57 21.03 -14.07
N ILE A 60 0.22 21.57 -13.15
CA ILE A 60 1.59 21.13 -12.80
C ILE A 60 1.64 20.36 -11.49
N TYR A 61 0.51 20.22 -10.82
CA TYR A 61 0.35 19.45 -9.59
C TYR A 61 -0.85 18.52 -9.73
N SER A 62 -0.69 17.26 -9.33
CA SER A 62 -1.82 16.36 -9.11
C SER A 62 -1.57 15.36 -8.00
N LYS A 63 -2.64 14.90 -7.36
CA LYS A 63 -2.61 13.80 -6.41
C LYS A 63 -3.87 12.98 -6.53
N HIS A 64 -3.73 11.69 -6.29
CA HIS A 64 -4.84 10.75 -6.33
C HIS A 64 -4.78 9.84 -5.11
N HIS A 65 -5.94 9.43 -4.62
CA HIS A 65 -6.06 8.49 -3.53
C HIS A 65 -7.15 7.47 -3.87
N TYR A 66 -6.80 6.19 -3.75
CA TYR A 66 -7.61 5.05 -4.11
C TYR A 66 -7.83 4.18 -2.89
N VAL A 67 -9.05 3.69 -2.71
CA VAL A 67 -9.35 2.59 -1.79
C VAL A 67 -9.70 1.36 -2.62
N TYR A 68 -8.89 0.31 -2.51
CA TYR A 68 -9.22 -1.03 -2.99
C TYR A 68 -9.78 -1.81 -1.82
N THR A 69 -11.04 -2.23 -1.89
CA THR A 69 -11.69 -2.89 -0.75
C THR A 69 -11.11 -4.29 -0.53
N ALA A 70 -11.25 -4.83 0.68
CA ALA A 70 -10.83 -6.19 0.98
C ALA A 70 -11.48 -7.22 0.04
N SER A 71 -12.77 -7.06 -0.26
CA SER A 71 -13.51 -7.94 -1.18
C SER A 71 -12.99 -7.87 -2.62
N GLU A 72 -12.62 -6.68 -3.08
CA GLU A 72 -12.05 -6.47 -4.41
C GLU A 72 -10.68 -7.15 -4.52
N LEU A 73 -9.80 -6.94 -3.55
CA LEU A 73 -8.46 -7.53 -3.53
C LEU A 73 -8.51 -9.06 -3.42
N ALA A 74 -9.41 -9.58 -2.59
CA ALA A 74 -9.64 -11.02 -2.48
C ALA A 74 -10.16 -11.62 -3.80
N THR A 75 -11.09 -10.95 -4.48
CA THR A 75 -11.62 -11.39 -5.79
C THR A 75 -10.55 -11.34 -6.87
N ALA A 76 -9.70 -10.31 -6.85
CA ALA A 76 -8.57 -10.17 -7.76
C ALA A 76 -7.46 -11.19 -7.48
N GLY A 77 -7.49 -11.86 -6.31
CA GLY A 77 -6.55 -12.90 -5.95
C GLY A 77 -5.29 -12.40 -5.24
N VAL A 78 -5.36 -11.28 -4.51
CA VAL A 78 -4.27 -10.80 -3.64
C VAL A 78 -4.49 -11.35 -2.22
N PRO A 79 -3.77 -12.39 -1.78
CA PRO A 79 -3.99 -12.98 -0.47
C PRO A 79 -3.28 -12.17 0.63
N ALA A 80 -3.78 -12.26 1.86
CA ALA A 80 -3.10 -11.70 3.02
C ALA A 80 -1.70 -12.32 3.21
N GLY A 81 -0.75 -11.53 3.71
CA GLY A 81 0.61 -11.96 4.02
C GLY A 81 1.60 -11.91 2.85
N VAL A 82 1.18 -11.46 1.66
CA VAL A 82 2.09 -11.25 0.53
C VAL A 82 2.84 -9.93 0.63
N LEU A 83 4.00 -9.87 -0.02
CA LEU A 83 4.76 -8.65 -0.24
C LEU A 83 4.43 -8.10 -1.62
N ILE A 84 3.71 -6.98 -1.69
CA ILE A 84 3.53 -6.22 -2.92
C ILE A 84 4.86 -5.53 -3.22
N THR A 85 5.35 -5.70 -4.44
CA THR A 85 6.70 -5.27 -4.86
C THR A 85 6.65 -4.25 -5.98
N LYS A 86 5.55 -4.24 -6.74
CA LYS A 86 5.30 -3.28 -7.81
C LYS A 86 3.84 -2.90 -7.84
N ILE A 87 3.59 -1.69 -8.30
CA ILE A 87 2.31 -1.27 -8.85
C ILE A 87 2.53 -0.72 -10.25
N ALA A 88 1.59 -0.94 -11.15
CA ALA A 88 1.60 -0.36 -12.48
C ALA A 88 0.23 0.20 -12.83
N TRP A 89 0.22 1.25 -13.65
CA TRP A 89 -0.99 1.81 -14.26
C TRP A 89 -0.94 1.64 -15.77
N ASN A 90 -2.07 1.27 -16.38
CA ASN A 90 -2.13 1.01 -17.81
C ASN A 90 -2.43 2.30 -18.59
N LYS A 91 -1.49 2.70 -19.45
CA LYS A 91 -1.55 3.95 -20.21
C LYS A 91 -2.11 3.72 -21.62
N GLY A 92 -3.11 4.50 -21.98
CA GLY A 92 -3.91 4.32 -23.21
C GLY A 92 -3.42 5.08 -24.42
N ASN A 93 -2.39 5.92 -24.26
CA ASN A 93 -1.85 6.71 -25.36
C ASN A 93 -0.31 6.84 -25.28
N THR A 94 0.26 7.48 -26.29
CA THR A 94 1.72 7.66 -26.45
C THR A 94 2.24 8.98 -25.88
N ALA A 95 1.44 9.74 -25.11
CA ALA A 95 1.89 10.99 -24.51
C ALA A 95 2.95 10.73 -23.43
N GLY A 96 4.18 11.18 -23.62
CA GLY A 96 5.27 11.00 -22.67
C GLY A 96 5.47 12.21 -21.77
N TYR A 97 6.31 12.04 -20.75
CA TYR A 97 6.87 13.14 -19.99
C TYR A 97 8.36 12.90 -19.72
N SER A 98 9.18 13.86 -20.12
CA SER A 98 10.60 13.91 -19.76
C SER A 98 11.03 15.36 -19.68
N SER A 99 11.59 15.79 -18.56
CA SER A 99 12.12 17.15 -18.41
C SER A 99 13.48 17.10 -17.71
N SER A 100 14.30 18.12 -17.95
CA SER A 100 15.56 18.33 -17.21
C SER A 100 15.33 18.94 -15.83
N SER A 101 14.10 19.36 -15.52
CA SER A 101 13.70 19.92 -14.22
C SER A 101 13.17 18.83 -13.29
N ALA A 102 13.08 19.14 -12.00
CA ALA A 102 12.56 18.20 -11.02
C ALA A 102 11.08 17.83 -11.32
N ALA A 103 10.80 16.54 -11.25
CA ALA A 103 9.49 15.95 -11.44
C ALA A 103 9.25 14.93 -10.32
N ILE A 104 8.54 15.37 -9.29
CA ILE A 104 8.29 14.57 -8.10
C ILE A 104 7.17 13.58 -8.39
N PHE A 105 7.40 12.31 -8.10
CA PHE A 105 6.36 11.30 -8.04
C PHE A 105 6.55 10.38 -6.85
N ASP A 106 5.58 10.40 -5.94
CA ASP A 106 5.57 9.57 -4.74
C ASP A 106 4.36 8.63 -4.75
N ILE A 107 4.55 7.43 -4.19
CA ILE A 107 3.48 6.46 -3.97
C ILE A 107 3.51 6.00 -2.51
N TYR A 108 2.35 6.06 -1.86
CA TYR A 108 2.14 5.61 -0.50
C TYR A 108 1.10 4.50 -0.46
N LEU A 109 1.39 3.43 0.28
CA LEU A 109 0.46 2.32 0.53
C LEU A 109 0.12 2.25 2.02
N LYS A 110 -1.13 1.89 2.33
CA LYS A 110 -1.62 1.72 3.70
C LYS A 110 -2.63 0.59 3.77
N ASN A 111 -2.41 -0.36 4.69
CA ASN A 111 -3.43 -1.35 5.04
C ASN A 111 -4.52 -0.65 5.86
N SER A 112 -5.78 -0.94 5.57
CA SER A 112 -6.89 -0.37 6.33
C SER A 112 -8.11 -1.31 6.34
N SER A 113 -9.18 -0.87 6.99
CA SER A 113 -10.50 -1.48 6.92
C SER A 113 -11.51 -0.60 6.19
N ALA A 114 -11.03 0.34 5.36
CA ALA A 114 -11.90 1.28 4.65
C ALA A 114 -12.75 0.56 3.60
N THR A 115 -14.03 0.88 3.54
CA THR A 115 -14.94 0.40 2.48
C THR A 115 -15.05 1.39 1.32
N GLY A 116 -14.48 2.58 1.49
CA GLY A 116 -14.40 3.60 0.46
C GLY A 116 -13.60 4.81 0.93
N VAL A 117 -13.49 5.80 0.05
CA VAL A 117 -12.78 7.05 0.36
C VAL A 117 -13.60 7.91 1.32
N PRO A 118 -12.96 8.69 2.22
CA PRO A 118 -13.69 9.52 3.16
C PRO A 118 -14.46 10.65 2.47
N THR A 119 -15.66 10.92 2.98
CA THR A 119 -16.57 11.98 2.52
C THR A 119 -17.11 12.78 3.72
N PRO A 120 -17.42 14.07 3.56
CA PRO A 120 -17.32 14.89 2.34
C PRO A 120 -15.88 15.35 2.04
N VAL A 121 -15.64 15.84 0.82
CA VAL A 121 -14.41 16.58 0.49
C VAL A 121 -14.53 18.04 0.98
N PRO A 122 -13.42 18.74 1.30
CA PRO A 122 -12.02 18.35 1.11
C PRO A 122 -11.47 17.37 2.16
N GLN A 123 -10.49 16.57 1.76
CA GLN A 123 -9.77 15.64 2.64
C GLN A 123 -8.27 15.98 2.63
N SER A 124 -7.65 16.10 3.81
CA SER A 124 -6.24 16.47 3.92
C SER A 124 -5.33 15.34 3.47
N PHE A 125 -4.30 15.66 2.67
CA PHE A 125 -3.27 14.70 2.26
C PHE A 125 -2.53 14.12 3.47
N ALA A 126 -2.20 14.95 4.45
CA ALA A 126 -1.50 14.52 5.66
C ALA A 126 -2.35 13.54 6.49
N THR A 127 -3.67 13.79 6.59
CA THR A 127 -4.59 12.88 7.29
C THR A 127 -4.73 11.54 6.56
N ILE A 128 -4.96 11.58 5.24
CA ILE A 128 -5.08 10.36 4.42
C ILE A 128 -3.82 9.49 4.50
N THR A 129 -2.64 10.10 4.47
CA THR A 129 -1.36 9.38 4.47
C THR A 129 -0.84 9.06 5.88
N THR A 130 -1.59 9.37 6.93
CA THR A 130 -1.20 8.99 8.30
C THR A 130 -1.11 7.46 8.40
N GLY A 131 0.04 6.95 8.84
CA GLY A 131 0.32 5.51 8.93
C GLY A 131 0.59 4.81 7.59
N ALA A 132 0.67 5.54 6.48
CA ALA A 132 1.05 4.97 5.19
C ALA A 132 2.57 4.80 5.07
N THR A 133 3.01 3.79 4.33
CA THR A 133 4.41 3.60 3.95
C THR A 133 4.65 4.24 2.58
N GLN A 134 5.65 5.12 2.45
CA GLN A 134 6.11 5.59 1.15
C GLN A 134 6.90 4.46 0.47
N VAL A 135 6.29 3.82 -0.51
CA VAL A 135 6.86 2.66 -1.20
C VAL A 135 7.62 3.04 -2.47
N TYR A 136 7.36 4.24 -3.00
CA TYR A 136 8.05 4.80 -4.15
C TYR A 136 8.25 6.30 -3.97
N ALA A 137 9.42 6.80 -4.34
CA ALA A 137 9.74 8.22 -4.37
C ALA A 137 10.71 8.48 -5.53
N SER A 138 10.41 9.49 -6.34
CA SER A 138 11.28 9.96 -7.41
C SER A 138 11.21 11.47 -7.48
N THR A 139 12.36 12.13 -7.69
CA THR A 139 12.45 13.58 -7.92
C THR A 139 12.71 13.92 -9.39
N SER A 140 12.82 12.91 -10.25
CA SER A 140 13.11 13.03 -11.69
C SER A 140 12.27 12.05 -12.51
N GLN A 141 11.00 11.92 -12.15
CA GLN A 141 10.09 10.97 -12.75
C GLN A 141 9.85 11.27 -14.24
N THR A 142 9.98 10.22 -15.05
CA THR A 142 9.64 10.24 -16.49
C THR A 142 8.48 9.29 -16.79
N PHE A 143 7.73 9.58 -17.84
CA PHE A 143 6.70 8.69 -18.37
C PHE A 143 7.00 8.35 -19.83
N PRO A 144 6.97 7.05 -20.21
CA PRO A 144 7.32 6.63 -21.55
C PRO A 144 6.30 7.14 -22.58
N ALA A 145 6.80 7.48 -23.78
CA ALA A 145 6.00 7.82 -24.94
C ALA A 145 5.42 6.56 -25.64
N ALA A 146 4.83 5.67 -24.85
CA ALA A 146 4.26 4.39 -25.28
C ALA A 146 2.95 4.10 -24.52
N THR A 147 2.13 3.22 -25.11
CA THR A 147 0.96 2.62 -24.46
C THR A 147 1.38 1.41 -23.62
N GLY A 148 0.54 1.02 -22.66
CA GLY A 148 0.73 -0.17 -21.84
C GLY A 148 1.07 0.15 -20.37
N TRP A 149 1.54 -0.87 -19.66
CA TRP A 149 1.82 -0.78 -18.23
C TRP A 149 3.03 0.12 -17.94
N VAL A 150 2.80 1.19 -17.20
CA VAL A 150 3.85 2.00 -16.59
C VAL A 150 4.10 1.46 -15.18
N GLU A 151 5.24 0.81 -14.99
CA GLU A 151 5.56 0.07 -13.76
C GLU A 151 6.41 0.90 -12.78
N PHE A 152 6.09 0.78 -11.50
CA PHE A 152 6.79 1.41 -10.39
C PHE A 152 7.25 0.34 -9.39
N ASN A 153 8.56 0.13 -9.33
CA ASN A 153 9.19 -0.80 -8.40
C ASN A 153 9.29 -0.17 -7.01
N PHE A 154 8.79 -0.86 -5.99
CA PHE A 154 8.89 -0.36 -4.63
C PHE A 154 10.32 -0.43 -4.12
N SER A 155 10.76 0.62 -3.43
CA SER A 155 12.06 0.63 -2.74
C SER A 155 12.08 -0.40 -1.61
N THR A 156 10.94 -0.60 -0.96
CA THR A 156 10.70 -1.62 0.06
C THR A 156 9.40 -2.35 -0.26
N PRO A 157 9.40 -3.70 -0.37
CA PRO A 157 8.16 -4.45 -0.55
C PRO A 157 7.17 -4.17 0.57
N PHE A 158 5.90 -3.97 0.21
CA PHE A 158 4.82 -3.64 1.13
C PHE A 158 4.08 -4.90 1.56
N LEU A 159 4.04 -5.18 2.86
CA LEU A 159 3.26 -6.28 3.42
C LEU A 159 1.76 -5.94 3.38
N TYR A 160 0.99 -6.74 2.64
CA TYR A 160 -0.47 -6.64 2.63
C TYR A 160 -1.09 -7.55 3.70
N THR A 161 -2.01 -7.02 4.50
CA THR A 161 -2.54 -7.72 5.70
C THR A 161 -3.93 -8.32 5.51
N GLY A 162 -4.48 -8.33 4.29
CA GLY A 162 -5.80 -8.92 3.99
C GLY A 162 -7.01 -7.98 4.13
N GLY A 163 -6.78 -6.71 4.49
CA GLY A 163 -7.83 -5.69 4.59
C GLY A 163 -8.06 -4.92 3.28
N ALA A 164 -8.58 -3.71 3.38
CA ALA A 164 -8.52 -2.77 2.27
C ALA A 164 -7.07 -2.28 2.07
N LEU A 165 -6.73 -1.93 0.84
CA LEU A 165 -5.46 -1.30 0.50
C LEU A 165 -5.73 0.10 -0.03
N GLU A 166 -5.17 1.08 0.66
CA GLU A 166 -5.18 2.47 0.25
C GLU A 166 -3.90 2.80 -0.52
N VAL A 167 -4.04 3.38 -1.71
CA VAL A 167 -2.93 3.81 -2.57
C VAL A 167 -3.05 5.30 -2.79
N THR A 168 -1.98 6.05 -2.49
CA THR A 168 -1.96 7.52 -2.65
C THR A 168 -0.78 7.93 -3.52
N THR A 169 -1.00 8.84 -4.47
CA THR A 169 0.04 9.40 -5.33
C THR A 169 0.18 10.90 -5.14
N ASN A 170 1.40 11.40 -5.33
CA ASN A 170 1.71 12.82 -5.35
C ASN A 170 2.58 13.11 -6.59
N TRP A 171 2.15 14.04 -7.43
CA TRP A 171 2.83 14.46 -8.65
C TRP A 171 3.03 15.97 -8.63
N ASP A 172 4.28 16.40 -8.75
CA ASP A 172 4.63 17.82 -8.73
C ASP A 172 5.76 18.11 -9.73
N ILE A 173 5.46 18.91 -10.74
CA ILE A 173 6.42 19.39 -11.75
C ILE A 173 6.59 20.90 -11.72
N SER A 174 6.16 21.56 -10.63
CA SER A 174 6.20 23.02 -10.51
C SER A 174 7.61 23.60 -10.52
N ALA A 175 8.62 22.80 -10.17
CA ALA A 175 10.03 23.16 -10.32
C ALA A 175 10.43 23.36 -11.80
N GLY A 176 9.70 22.77 -12.75
CA GLY A 176 9.84 22.99 -14.19
C GLY A 176 9.19 24.29 -14.70
N GLY A 177 8.57 25.07 -13.82
CA GLY A 177 7.84 26.29 -14.15
C GLY A 177 6.32 26.12 -14.04
N THR A 178 5.58 27.06 -14.62
CA THR A 178 4.10 27.11 -14.53
C THR A 178 3.39 26.25 -15.58
N THR A 179 4.15 25.50 -16.39
CA THR A 179 3.61 24.64 -17.46
C THR A 179 4.35 23.31 -17.51
N ALA A 180 3.68 22.28 -18.02
CA ALA A 180 4.22 20.93 -18.21
C ALA A 180 5.17 20.83 -19.42
N SER A 181 6.23 21.64 -19.45
CA SER A 181 7.19 21.77 -20.58
C SER A 181 7.84 20.44 -21.02
N GLY A 182 7.86 19.42 -20.15
CA GLY A 182 8.35 18.07 -20.49
C GLY A 182 7.31 17.12 -21.08
N ALA A 183 6.03 17.50 -21.15
CA ALA A 183 4.95 16.64 -21.64
C ALA A 183 4.83 16.70 -23.17
N THR A 184 4.64 15.55 -23.83
CA THR A 184 4.41 15.50 -25.28
C THR A 184 2.93 15.51 -25.67
N GLY A 185 2.02 15.45 -24.69
CA GLY A 185 0.58 15.43 -24.93
C GLY A 185 -0.22 15.25 -23.65
N GLN A 186 -1.54 15.14 -23.80
CA GLN A 186 -2.46 14.83 -22.70
C GLN A 186 -2.29 13.37 -22.28
N PHE A 187 -2.28 13.09 -20.98
CA PHE A 187 -2.24 11.71 -20.51
C PHE A 187 -3.62 11.06 -20.60
N SER A 188 -3.64 9.79 -20.98
CA SER A 188 -4.84 8.94 -20.94
C SER A 188 -4.47 7.63 -20.27
N TRP A 189 -5.21 7.29 -19.22
CA TRP A 189 -5.08 6.05 -18.47
C TRP A 189 -6.30 5.19 -18.73
N LEU A 190 -6.08 3.88 -18.96
CA LEU A 190 -7.16 2.92 -19.05
C LEU A 190 -7.88 2.93 -17.70
N MET A 191 -9.20 2.99 -17.74
CA MET A 191 -10.01 3.19 -16.54
C MET A 191 -11.36 2.51 -16.66
N ASP A 192 -11.98 2.30 -15.50
CA ASP A 192 -13.35 1.82 -15.38
C ASP A 192 -14.18 2.83 -14.61
N GLY A 193 -15.49 2.81 -14.85
CA GLY A 193 -16.43 3.51 -13.99
C GLY A 193 -16.39 2.92 -12.58
N GLY A 194 -16.28 3.76 -11.56
CA GLY A 194 -16.16 3.31 -10.18
C GLY A 194 -15.99 4.44 -9.19
N THR A 195 -16.37 4.20 -7.94
CA THR A 195 -16.18 5.15 -6.83
C THR A 195 -14.82 4.88 -6.14
N ASN A 196 -14.62 5.39 -4.92
CA ASN A 196 -13.42 5.16 -4.12
C ASN A 196 -12.15 5.81 -4.66
N VAL A 197 -12.31 6.99 -5.25
CA VAL A 197 -11.20 7.82 -5.73
C VAL A 197 -11.39 9.26 -5.27
N LEU A 198 -10.35 9.79 -4.63
CA LEU A 198 -10.19 11.22 -4.40
C LEU A 198 -9.08 11.74 -5.31
N SER A 199 -9.21 12.96 -5.82
CA SER A 199 -8.09 13.62 -6.47
C SER A 199 -8.08 15.12 -6.28
N HIS A 200 -6.95 15.71 -6.66
CA HIS A 200 -6.80 17.14 -6.88
C HIS A 200 -5.80 17.33 -8.01
N ALA A 201 -6.11 18.20 -8.98
CA ALA A 201 -5.20 18.60 -10.03
C ALA A 201 -5.36 20.10 -10.27
N ALA A 202 -4.26 20.86 -10.20
CA ALA A 202 -4.28 22.31 -10.31
C ALA A 202 -2.92 22.88 -10.76
N ALA A 203 -2.91 24.19 -11.06
CA ALA A 203 -1.68 24.96 -11.29
C ALA A 203 -0.92 25.27 -10.00
N THR A 204 -1.59 25.19 -8.85
CA THR A 204 -0.99 25.45 -7.54
C THR A 204 -1.20 24.25 -6.65
N GLN A 205 -0.19 23.92 -5.85
CA GLN A 205 -0.29 22.85 -4.87
C GLN A 205 -1.43 23.15 -3.87
N SER A 206 -2.21 22.12 -3.55
CA SER A 206 -3.22 22.16 -2.49
C SER A 206 -2.85 21.14 -1.42
N PRO A 207 -3.03 21.41 -0.12
CA PRO A 207 -2.86 20.38 0.92
C PRO A 207 -3.98 19.33 0.88
N ASN A 208 -5.08 19.59 0.17
CA ASN A 208 -6.29 18.78 0.21
C ASN A 208 -6.60 18.08 -1.12
N PHE A 209 -7.17 16.88 -1.04
CA PHE A 209 -8.01 16.32 -2.08
C PHE A 209 -9.35 17.07 -2.10
N THR A 210 -9.79 17.51 -3.28
CA THR A 210 -10.98 18.37 -3.41
C THR A 210 -12.07 17.76 -4.28
N PHE A 211 -11.79 16.67 -4.97
CA PHE A 211 -12.73 16.03 -5.88
C PHE A 211 -12.93 14.57 -5.51
N LEU A 212 -14.19 14.15 -5.50
CA LEU A 212 -14.57 12.75 -5.67
C LEU A 212 -14.58 12.44 -7.16
N ARG A 213 -14.08 11.27 -7.55
CA ARG A 213 -14.12 10.80 -8.93
C ARG A 213 -15.01 9.57 -9.07
N THR A 214 -15.59 9.42 -10.25
CA THR A 214 -16.44 8.29 -10.64
C THR A 214 -15.75 7.38 -11.67
N SER A 215 -14.44 7.54 -11.84
CA SER A 215 -13.61 6.66 -12.65
C SER A 215 -12.31 6.35 -11.91
N ARG A 216 -11.84 5.11 -12.01
CA ARG A 216 -10.59 4.65 -11.38
C ARG A 216 -9.72 3.98 -12.43
N ALA A 217 -8.43 4.28 -12.39
CA ALA A 217 -7.48 3.75 -13.37
C ALA A 217 -7.30 2.24 -13.15
N GLN A 218 -7.10 1.52 -14.25
CA GLN A 218 -6.74 0.12 -14.22
C GLN A 218 -5.32 -0.02 -13.69
N ILE A 219 -5.16 -0.89 -12.69
CA ILE A 219 -3.86 -1.14 -12.07
C ILE A 219 -3.46 -2.60 -12.17
N LYS A 220 -2.16 -2.84 -11.99
CA LYS A 220 -1.58 -4.15 -11.79
C LYS A 220 -0.70 -4.12 -10.55
N PHE A 221 -0.97 -5.00 -9.59
CA PHE A 221 -0.05 -5.27 -8.50
C PHE A 221 0.82 -6.46 -8.88
N THR A 222 2.13 -6.36 -8.63
CA THR A 222 2.99 -7.54 -8.57
C THR A 222 3.31 -7.80 -7.12
N TYR A 223 3.02 -9.01 -6.65
CA TYR A 223 3.42 -9.45 -5.32
C TYR A 223 4.23 -10.74 -5.39
N MET A 224 4.93 -11.04 -4.31
CA MET A 224 5.53 -12.36 -4.09
C MET A 224 5.06 -12.89 -2.75
N PRO A 225 5.09 -14.23 -2.54
CA PRO A 225 5.00 -14.77 -1.20
C PRO A 225 6.02 -14.04 -0.31
N ALA A 226 5.59 -13.60 0.88
CA ALA A 226 6.58 -13.26 1.89
C ALA A 226 7.45 -14.50 2.15
N SER A 227 8.73 -14.30 2.46
CA SER A 227 9.61 -15.39 2.89
C SER A 227 8.89 -16.32 3.87
N PRO A 228 9.13 -17.64 3.86
CA PRO A 228 8.56 -18.53 4.87
C PRO A 228 8.76 -17.91 6.24
N CYS A 229 7.75 -18.01 7.09
CA CYS A 229 7.83 -17.41 8.42
C CYS A 229 9.07 -17.94 9.15
N THR A 230 9.73 -17.08 9.91
CA THR A 230 10.93 -17.45 10.65
C THR A 230 10.53 -18.27 11.88
N VAL A 231 11.30 -19.32 12.19
CA VAL A 231 11.11 -20.12 13.40
C VAL A 231 12.25 -19.86 14.38
N PRO A 232 11.97 -19.43 15.62
CA PRO A 232 10.65 -19.03 16.14
C PRO A 232 10.18 -17.69 15.54
N PRO A 233 8.87 -17.45 15.45
CA PRO A 233 8.37 -16.16 14.97
C PRO A 233 8.71 -15.05 15.99
N THR A 234 9.00 -13.86 15.50
CA THR A 234 8.99 -12.65 16.32
C THR A 234 7.57 -12.11 16.37
N ALA A 235 6.95 -12.03 17.55
CA ALA A 235 5.56 -11.60 17.65
C ALA A 235 5.39 -10.07 17.66
N GLY A 236 6.42 -9.32 18.08
CA GLY A 236 6.38 -7.86 18.17
C GLY A 236 5.52 -7.36 19.33
N SER A 237 4.95 -6.17 19.19
CA SER A 237 4.07 -5.55 20.19
C SER A 237 2.68 -5.32 19.61
N ALA A 238 1.64 -5.65 20.39
CA ALA A 238 0.27 -5.25 20.07
C ALA A 238 0.12 -3.74 20.22
N VAL A 239 -0.60 -3.11 19.29
CA VAL A 239 -0.92 -1.69 19.34
C VAL A 239 -2.41 -1.51 19.07
N SER A 240 -3.00 -0.50 19.72
CA SER A 240 -4.39 -0.10 19.50
C SER A 240 -4.45 1.25 18.83
N SER A 241 -5.42 1.45 17.93
CA SER A 241 -5.74 2.77 17.38
C SER A 241 -6.25 3.75 18.45
N LYS A 242 -6.74 3.23 19.59
CA LYS A 242 -7.25 4.00 20.73
C LYS A 242 -6.90 3.30 22.04
N ILE A 243 -6.16 3.97 22.92
CA ILE A 243 -5.84 3.44 24.26
C ILE A 243 -6.96 3.67 25.29
N ASN A 244 -7.90 4.58 24.98
CA ASN A 244 -9.09 4.86 25.78
C ASN A 244 -10.31 4.76 24.86
N THR A 245 -11.31 3.97 25.22
CA THR A 245 -12.50 3.76 24.40
C THR A 245 -13.76 3.66 25.25
N CYS A 246 -14.87 4.22 24.77
CA CYS A 246 -16.17 4.08 25.42
C CYS A 246 -16.69 2.64 25.31
N THR A 247 -17.56 2.24 26.24
CA THR A 247 -18.22 0.93 26.21
C THR A 247 -18.89 0.69 24.85
N GLY A 248 -18.49 -0.39 24.17
CA GLY A 248 -19.03 -0.80 22.87
C GLY A 248 -18.50 -0.02 21.66
N GLU A 249 -17.64 0.98 21.86
CA GLU A 249 -16.99 1.70 20.76
C GLU A 249 -15.98 0.80 20.05
N THR A 250 -15.96 0.86 18.72
CA THR A 250 -15.04 0.07 17.91
C THR A 250 -13.66 0.73 17.83
N PHE A 251 -12.62 -0.08 17.95
CA PHE A 251 -11.23 0.28 17.75
C PHE A 251 -10.50 -0.83 16.98
N ASN A 252 -9.32 -0.49 16.46
CA ASN A 252 -8.47 -1.42 15.72
C ASN A 252 -7.26 -1.84 16.56
N LEU A 253 -6.96 -3.14 16.54
CA LEU A 253 -5.74 -3.75 17.04
C LEU A 253 -4.86 -4.16 15.87
N SER A 254 -3.55 -3.99 15.99
CA SER A 254 -2.56 -4.48 15.01
C SER A 254 -1.23 -4.81 15.68
N LEU A 255 -0.30 -5.41 14.92
CA LEU A 255 1.05 -5.72 15.40
C LEU A 255 2.10 -4.79 14.79
N THR A 256 3.08 -4.42 15.60
CA THR A 256 4.29 -3.71 15.16
C THR A 256 5.53 -4.51 15.54
N GLY A 257 6.58 -4.49 14.70
CA GLY A 257 7.80 -5.26 14.93
C GLY A 257 7.63 -6.78 14.85
N SER A 258 6.47 -7.26 14.37
CA SER A 258 6.21 -8.68 14.17
C SER A 258 6.88 -9.19 12.90
N SER A 259 7.49 -10.36 12.97
CA SER A 259 7.89 -11.12 11.79
C SER A 259 6.66 -11.49 10.96
N THR A 260 6.83 -11.52 9.64
CA THR A 260 5.81 -11.98 8.71
C THR A 260 6.39 -12.99 7.76
N GLY A 261 5.55 -13.89 7.28
CA GLY A 261 5.96 -14.89 6.31
C GLY A 261 4.87 -15.86 5.95
N THR A 262 5.08 -16.56 4.83
CA THR A 262 4.13 -17.58 4.38
C THR A 262 4.06 -18.71 5.43
N GLY A 263 2.85 -19.15 5.78
CA GLY A 263 2.60 -20.17 6.81
C GLY A 263 2.51 -19.63 8.25
N GLN A 264 2.60 -18.31 8.44
CA GLN A 264 2.36 -17.67 9.73
C GLN A 264 0.87 -17.50 9.98
N THR A 265 0.42 -17.88 11.18
CA THR A 265 -0.96 -17.66 11.63
C THR A 265 -0.98 -16.74 12.83
N TYR A 266 -2.11 -16.04 12.98
CA TYR A 266 -2.36 -15.07 14.04
C TYR A 266 -3.56 -15.56 14.86
N GLN A 267 -3.59 -15.23 16.15
CA GLN A 267 -4.75 -15.41 17.00
C GLN A 267 -4.73 -14.32 18.07
N TRP A 268 -5.60 -13.33 17.93
CA TRP A 268 -5.80 -12.31 18.95
C TRP A 268 -6.44 -12.93 20.20
N GLN A 269 -5.91 -12.52 21.35
CA GLN A 269 -6.36 -12.96 22.67
C GLN A 269 -6.61 -11.76 23.58
N SER A 270 -7.54 -11.89 24.51
CA SER A 270 -7.85 -10.90 25.52
C SER A 270 -7.63 -11.42 26.95
N SER A 271 -7.34 -10.51 27.88
CA SER A 271 -7.30 -10.76 29.33
C SER A 271 -7.73 -9.53 30.10
N LEU A 272 -8.52 -9.71 31.16
CA LEU A 272 -8.92 -8.60 32.04
C LEU A 272 -7.79 -8.16 33.01
N THR A 273 -6.74 -8.96 33.15
CA THR A 273 -5.68 -8.74 34.16
C THR A 273 -4.31 -8.47 33.55
N GLY A 274 -4.19 -8.51 32.22
CA GLY A 274 -2.90 -8.52 31.52
C GLY A 274 -2.08 -9.79 31.73
N ASN A 275 -2.63 -10.76 32.47
CA ASN A 275 -2.00 -12.04 32.80
C ASN A 275 -2.91 -13.20 32.39
N ALA A 276 -2.42 -14.43 32.49
CA ALA A 276 -3.25 -15.61 32.24
C ALA A 276 -4.46 -15.66 33.19
N PRO A 277 -5.62 -16.20 32.77
CA PRO A 277 -5.87 -16.81 31.46
C PRO A 277 -6.06 -15.78 30.34
N TRP A 278 -5.60 -16.15 29.14
CA TRP A 278 -5.86 -15.43 27.91
C TRP A 278 -6.92 -16.18 27.11
N THR A 279 -7.91 -15.46 26.59
CA THR A 279 -9.03 -16.02 25.84
C THR A 279 -8.93 -15.62 24.37
N ASP A 280 -9.08 -16.58 23.47
CA ASP A 280 -9.09 -16.32 22.03
C ASP A 280 -10.30 -15.47 21.62
N ILE A 281 -10.06 -14.47 20.78
CA ILE A 281 -11.11 -13.63 20.22
C ILE A 281 -11.58 -14.25 18.91
N SER A 282 -12.89 -14.48 18.78
CA SER A 282 -13.50 -14.99 17.55
C SER A 282 -13.25 -14.03 16.38
N GLY A 283 -12.82 -14.56 15.23
CA GLY A 283 -12.38 -13.76 14.08
C GLY A 283 -11.05 -13.02 14.31
N GLY A 284 -10.33 -13.36 15.38
CA GLY A 284 -9.01 -12.82 15.72
C GLY A 284 -7.85 -13.45 14.95
N ASP A 285 -8.11 -14.17 13.87
CA ASP A 285 -7.14 -14.90 13.04
C ASP A 285 -6.46 -14.03 11.97
N VAL A 286 -6.39 -12.72 12.24
CA VAL A 286 -5.95 -11.68 11.32
C VAL A 286 -4.83 -10.84 11.92
N PHE A 287 -3.97 -10.29 11.07
CA PHE A 287 -2.88 -9.40 11.53
C PHE A 287 -3.42 -8.12 12.20
N SER A 288 -4.55 -7.61 11.71
CA SER A 288 -5.24 -6.44 12.25
C SER A 288 -6.72 -6.77 12.48
N LEU A 289 -7.17 -6.54 13.72
CA LEU A 289 -8.50 -6.91 14.20
C LEU A 289 -9.29 -5.65 14.58
N ASN A 290 -10.49 -5.48 14.03
CA ASN A 290 -11.46 -4.52 14.56
C ASN A 290 -12.29 -5.19 15.64
N THR A 291 -12.34 -4.60 16.83
CA THR A 291 -13.09 -5.13 17.98
C THR A 291 -13.66 -4.01 18.83
N SER A 292 -14.45 -4.36 19.84
CA SER A 292 -14.94 -3.45 20.88
C SER A 292 -14.86 -4.15 22.24
N GLN A 293 -15.03 -3.38 23.31
CA GLN A 293 -14.99 -3.90 24.69
C GLN A 293 -15.99 -3.19 25.60
N THR A 294 -16.33 -3.84 26.72
CA THR A 294 -17.23 -3.30 27.74
C THR A 294 -16.54 -3.03 29.08
N ALA A 295 -15.29 -3.47 29.23
CA ALA A 295 -14.46 -3.24 30.39
C ALA A 295 -12.99 -3.08 29.94
N THR A 296 -12.17 -2.45 30.77
CA THR A 296 -10.72 -2.38 30.54
C THR A 296 -10.15 -3.77 30.29
N THR A 297 -9.47 -3.93 29.16
CA THR A 297 -9.04 -5.22 28.64
C THR A 297 -7.64 -5.09 28.04
N TYR A 298 -6.81 -6.11 28.29
CA TYR A 298 -5.50 -6.27 27.68
C TYR A 298 -5.62 -7.18 26.46
N TYR A 299 -4.92 -6.84 25.39
CA TYR A 299 -4.88 -7.61 24.15
C TYR A 299 -3.46 -8.01 23.80
N ARG A 300 -3.29 -9.23 23.32
CA ARG A 300 -2.05 -9.69 22.68
C ARG A 300 -2.39 -10.55 21.47
N CYS A 301 -1.43 -10.73 20.57
CA CYS A 301 -1.57 -11.69 19.48
C CYS A 301 -0.63 -12.87 19.70
N ALA A 302 -1.17 -14.08 19.58
CA ALA A 302 -0.40 -15.30 19.42
C ALA A 302 0.00 -15.43 17.95
N VAL A 303 1.29 -15.40 17.69
CA VAL A 303 1.86 -15.45 16.35
C VAL A 303 2.54 -16.81 16.18
N THR A 304 2.04 -17.64 15.27
CA THR A 304 2.50 -19.02 15.11
C THR A 304 3.15 -19.23 13.76
N CYS A 305 4.32 -19.85 13.74
CA CYS A 305 5.01 -20.26 12.53
C CYS A 305 5.49 -21.71 12.67
N SER A 306 5.12 -22.58 11.73
CA SER A 306 5.52 -24.00 11.71
C SER A 306 5.33 -24.71 13.06
N GLY A 307 4.22 -24.42 13.75
CA GLY A 307 3.87 -24.99 15.06
C GLY A 307 4.52 -24.31 16.27
N GLN A 308 5.43 -23.36 16.08
CA GLN A 308 6.02 -22.57 17.16
C GLN A 308 5.27 -21.25 17.33
N THR A 309 4.76 -21.01 18.54
CA THR A 309 4.01 -19.79 18.88
C THR A 309 4.86 -18.85 19.72
N ALA A 310 4.91 -17.58 19.32
CA ALA A 310 5.38 -16.47 20.15
C ALA A 310 4.21 -15.52 20.43
N TYR A 311 4.21 -14.89 21.60
CA TYR A 311 3.17 -13.94 22.00
C TYR A 311 3.72 -12.52 21.90
N SER A 312 2.92 -11.61 21.36
CA SER A 312 3.28 -10.19 21.33
C SER A 312 3.30 -9.62 22.75
N ASP A 313 4.00 -8.49 22.93
CA ASP A 313 3.72 -7.63 24.08
C ASP A 313 2.24 -7.23 24.05
N SER A 314 1.63 -7.13 25.23
CA SER A 314 0.22 -6.76 25.34
C SER A 314 0.01 -5.26 25.33
N VAL A 315 -1.13 -4.83 24.78
CA VAL A 315 -1.63 -3.45 24.89
C VAL A 315 -2.84 -3.43 25.83
N GLU A 316 -2.87 -2.48 26.76
CA GLU A 316 -4.06 -2.18 27.57
C GLU A 316 -4.93 -1.15 26.83
N VAL A 317 -6.22 -1.44 26.71
CA VAL A 317 -7.23 -0.47 26.27
C VAL A 317 -8.15 -0.22 27.45
N THR A 318 -8.25 1.03 27.89
CA THR A 318 -9.07 1.41 29.05
C THR A 318 -10.49 1.77 28.62
N THR A 319 -11.47 1.32 29.40
CA THR A 319 -12.87 1.74 29.28
C THR A 319 -13.32 2.25 30.63
N PRO A 320 -13.90 3.48 30.72
CA PRO A 320 -14.41 4.00 31.98
C PRO A 320 -15.40 3.04 32.62
N ALA A 321 -15.32 2.87 33.94
CA ALA A 321 -16.36 2.15 34.67
C ALA A 321 -17.69 2.92 34.51
N SER A 322 -18.74 2.20 34.12
CA SER A 322 -20.12 2.70 34.05
C SER A 322 -20.67 3.05 35.42
#